data_AF-A0A3D5SW81-F1
#
_entry.id   AF-A0A3D5SW81-F1
#
_cell.length_a   1.000
_cell.length_b   1.000
_cell.length_c   1.000
_cell.angle_alpha   90.00
_cell.angle_beta   90.00
_cell.angle_gamma   90.00
#
_symmetry.space_group_name_H-M   'P 1'
#
loop_
_entity.id
_entity.type
_entity.pdbx_description
1 polymer ?
#
loop_
_entity_poly.entity_id
_entity_poly.type
_entity_poly.pdbx_seq_one_letter_code
_entity_poly.pdbx_strand_id
1 'polypeptide(L)'
;LIMMCEIPSNALLAEEFLEHFDGFSIGSNDLTQLTLGLDRDSGLVAEAFDERDPAVKRLLAMAISSCNRLGKYVGICGQGPSDHLDLAQWLMEQGIQSISLNPDTVLETWLRLGGSGA
;
A
#
# COMPACT_ATOMS: atom_id res chain seq x y z
N LEU A 1 -15.79 -10.30 -0.83
CA LEU A 1 -15.88 -8.87 -0.47
C LEU A 1 -14.49 -8.38 -0.08
N ILE A 2 -13.98 -7.36 -0.77
CA ILE A 2 -12.68 -6.74 -0.46
C ILE A 2 -12.94 -5.40 0.23
N MET A 3 -12.25 -5.15 1.35
CA MET A 3 -12.35 -3.90 2.10
C MET A 3 -11.21 -2.96 1.73
N MET A 4 -11.49 -1.66 1.69
CA MET A 4 -10.43 -0.66 1.57
C MET A 4 -9.68 -0.53 2.92
N CYS A 5 -8.37 -0.74 2.92
CA CYS A 5 -7.50 -0.60 4.08
C CYS A 5 -6.76 0.74 3.97
N GLU A 6 -7.38 1.81 4.45
CA GLU A 6 -6.89 3.18 4.31
C GLU A 6 -6.95 4.00 5.61
N ILE A 7 -7.61 3.48 6.64
CA ILE A 7 -7.57 4.06 7.98
C ILE A 7 -6.52 3.28 8.79
N PRO A 8 -5.65 3.95 9.58
CA PRO A 8 -4.63 3.26 10.37
C PRO A 8 -5.18 2.13 11.26
N SER A 9 -6.41 2.29 11.77
CA SER A 9 -7.09 1.24 12.55
C SER A 9 -7.33 -0.04 11.75
N ASN A 10 -7.49 0.01 10.43
CA ASN A 10 -7.65 -1.19 9.58
C ASN A 10 -6.38 -2.04 9.59
N ALA A 11 -5.21 -1.42 9.52
CA ALA A 11 -3.93 -2.13 9.56
C ALA A 11 -3.59 -2.62 10.98
N LEU A 12 -3.90 -1.82 12.00
CA LEU A 12 -3.67 -2.17 13.40
C LEU A 12 -4.54 -3.34 13.88
N LEU A 13 -5.80 -3.39 13.43
CA LEU A 13 -6.79 -4.43 13.77
C LEU A 13 -7.12 -5.30 12.55
N ALA A 14 -6.10 -5.60 11.75
CA ALA A 14 -6.27 -6.26 10.45
C ALA A 14 -6.97 -7.62 10.58
N GLU A 15 -6.63 -8.41 11.59
CA GLU A 15 -7.20 -9.74 11.76
C GLU A 15 -8.70 -9.67 12.08
N GLU A 16 -9.11 -8.74 12.95
CA GLU A 16 -10.51 -8.53 13.30
C GLU A 16 -11.36 -8.11 12.10
N PHE A 17 -10.83 -7.22 11.24
CA PHE A 17 -11.54 -6.87 10.01
C PHE A 17 -11.59 -8.06 9.03
N LEU A 18 -10.53 -8.85 8.93
CA LEU A 18 -10.45 -10.00 8.01
C LEU A 18 -11.36 -11.18 8.41
N GLU A 19 -11.96 -11.17 9.60
CA GLU A 19 -13.08 -12.06 9.94
C GLU A 19 -14.32 -11.80 9.07
N HIS A 20 -14.48 -10.56 8.59
CA HIS A 20 -15.66 -10.12 7.84
C HIS A 20 -15.41 -9.96 6.34
N PHE A 21 -14.14 -9.86 5.93
CA PHE A 21 -13.75 -9.60 4.54
C PHE A 21 -12.83 -10.67 3.98
N ASP A 22 -12.81 -10.81 2.66
CA ASP A 22 -11.98 -11.78 1.93
C ASP A 22 -10.57 -11.24 1.67
N GLY A 23 -10.31 -9.98 2.03
CA GLY A 23 -9.02 -9.33 1.88
C GLY A 23 -9.09 -7.82 1.83
N PHE A 24 -7.95 -7.21 1.54
CA PHE A 24 -7.78 -5.76 1.50
C PHE A 24 -7.37 -5.23 0.13
N SER A 25 -7.87 -4.03 -0.19
CA SER A 25 -7.29 -3.11 -1.16
C SER A 25 -6.75 -1.92 -0.38
N ILE A 26 -5.44 -1.79 -0.27
CA ILE A 26 -4.83 -0.72 0.51
C ILE A 26 -4.93 0.60 -0.26
N GLY A 27 -5.51 1.63 0.34
CA GLY A 27 -5.53 2.98 -0.22
C GLY A 27 -4.31 3.77 0.27
N SER A 28 -3.23 3.81 -0.50
CA SER A 28 -1.94 4.37 -0.03
C SER A 28 -2.04 5.85 0.34
N ASN A 29 -2.84 6.62 -0.41
CA ASN A 29 -2.92 8.06 -0.24
C ASN A 29 -3.55 8.43 1.11
N ASP A 30 -4.71 7.85 1.42
CA ASP A 30 -5.45 8.14 2.65
C ASP A 30 -4.81 7.48 3.86
N LEU A 31 -4.21 6.29 3.69
CA LEU A 31 -3.41 5.66 4.74
C LEU A 31 -2.24 6.56 5.14
N THR A 32 -1.53 7.14 4.18
CA THR A 32 -0.40 8.05 4.45
C THR A 32 -0.86 9.32 5.14
N GLN A 33 -1.88 9.98 4.60
CA GLN A 33 -2.47 11.19 5.16
C GLN A 33 -2.87 11.01 6.63
N LEU A 34 -3.59 9.94 6.94
CA LEU A 34 -4.08 9.67 8.30
C LEU A 34 -2.99 9.15 9.24
N THR A 35 -1.98 8.46 8.72
CA THR A 35 -0.84 7.99 9.51
C THR A 35 0.06 9.14 9.93
N LEU A 36 0.35 10.05 9.01
CA LEU A 36 1.25 11.19 9.24
C LEU A 36 0.50 12.40 9.83
N GLY A 37 -0.84 12.40 9.78
CA GLY A 37 -1.65 13.54 10.20
C GLY A 37 -1.49 14.75 9.27
N LEU A 38 -1.27 14.50 7.98
CA LEU A 38 -0.97 15.52 6.97
C LEU A 38 -2.08 15.61 5.94
N ASP A 39 -2.44 16.84 5.56
CA ASP A 39 -3.30 17.10 4.42
C ASP A 39 -2.43 17.23 3.15
N ARG A 40 -2.54 16.28 2.23
CA ARG A 40 -1.74 16.26 0.99
C ARG A 40 -2.08 17.40 0.02
N ASP A 41 -3.27 17.98 0.14
CA ASP A 41 -3.72 19.09 -0.71
C ASP A 41 -3.33 20.45 -0.11
N SER A 42 -2.80 20.46 1.11
CA SER A 42 -2.33 21.67 1.79
C SER A 42 -0.93 22.05 1.34
N GLY A 43 -0.81 23.15 0.60
CA GLY A 43 0.49 23.69 0.16
C GLY A 43 1.46 24.08 1.29
N LEU A 44 1.03 24.04 2.57
CA LEU A 44 1.89 24.27 3.73
C LEU A 44 2.63 23.01 4.19
N VAL A 45 2.08 21.82 3.96
CA VAL A 45 2.58 20.55 4.53
C VAL A 45 2.67 19.41 3.52
N ALA A 46 2.23 19.60 2.28
CA ALA A 46 2.26 18.58 1.24
C ALA A 46 3.69 18.05 0.96
N GLU A 47 4.74 18.85 1.15
CA GLU A 47 6.13 18.41 0.98
C GLU A 47 6.55 17.32 1.97
N ALA A 48 5.85 17.19 3.11
CA ALA A 48 6.10 16.15 4.10
C ALA A 48 5.29 14.87 3.85
N PHE A 49 4.44 14.85 2.82
CA PHE A 49 3.68 13.66 2.42
C PHE A 49 4.60 12.70 1.66
N ASP A 50 4.92 11.56 2.27
CA ASP A 50 5.74 10.52 1.65
C ASP A 50 5.20 9.13 2.04
N GLU A 51 4.68 8.37 1.07
CA GLU A 51 4.19 7.02 1.31
C GLU A 51 5.29 6.01 1.69
N ARG A 52 6.57 6.39 1.56
CA ARG A 52 7.73 5.60 2.00
C ARG A 52 8.11 5.86 3.45
N ASP A 53 7.41 6.75 4.15
CA ASP A 53 7.67 7.04 5.56
C ASP A 53 7.65 5.74 6.39
N PRO A 54 8.59 5.56 7.35
CA PRO A 54 8.66 4.36 8.17
C PRO A 54 7.37 3.97 8.90
N ALA A 55 6.57 4.95 9.34
CA ALA A 55 5.27 4.70 9.98
C ALA A 55 4.26 4.12 8.98
N VAL A 56 4.21 4.69 7.77
CA VAL A 56 3.35 4.21 6.69
C VAL A 56 3.76 2.81 6.27
N LYS A 57 5.05 2.57 6.00
CA LYS A 57 5.58 1.25 5.66
C LYS A 57 5.28 0.21 6.73
N ARG A 58 5.29 0.58 8.01
CA ARG A 58 4.91 -0.34 9.09
C ARG A 58 3.45 -0.77 8.99
N LEU A 59 2.53 0.15 8.72
CA LEU A 59 1.12 -0.20 8.55
C LEU A 59 0.87 -1.01 7.27
N LEU A 60 1.55 -0.67 6.17
CA LEU A 60 1.52 -1.48 4.94
C LEU A 60 1.97 -2.92 5.21
N ALA A 61 3.11 -3.10 5.86
CA ALA A 61 3.64 -4.42 6.21
C ALA A 61 2.69 -5.20 7.14
N MET A 62 2.07 -4.53 8.11
CA MET A 62 1.07 -5.15 8.99
C MET A 62 -0.13 -5.68 8.18
N ALA A 63 -0.75 -4.85 7.34
CA ALA A 63 -1.88 -5.25 6.52
C ALA A 63 -1.54 -6.41 5.56
N ILE A 64 -0.41 -6.32 4.86
CA ILE A 64 0.07 -7.36 3.92
C ILE A 64 0.34 -8.67 4.68
N SER A 65 1.07 -8.61 5.79
CA SER A 65 1.43 -9.81 6.55
C SER A 65 0.21 -10.52 7.14
N SER A 66 -0.79 -9.78 7.60
CA SER A 66 -2.02 -10.35 8.15
C SER A 66 -2.87 -11.00 7.06
N CYS A 67 -3.05 -10.36 5.91
CA CYS A 67 -3.71 -11.00 4.77
C CYS A 67 -3.01 -12.28 4.34
N ASN A 68 -1.69 -12.23 4.15
CA ASN A 68 -0.92 -13.39 3.71
C ASN A 68 -0.96 -14.55 4.71
N ARG A 69 -0.83 -14.27 6.01
CA ARG A 69 -0.92 -15.27 7.09
C ARG A 69 -2.30 -15.95 7.14
N LEU A 70 -3.36 -15.19 6.85
CA LEU A 70 -4.74 -15.70 6.84
C LEU A 70 -5.19 -16.25 5.47
N GLY A 71 -4.31 -16.26 4.46
CA GLY A 71 -4.66 -16.70 3.10
C GLY A 71 -5.70 -15.80 2.42
N LYS A 72 -5.76 -14.53 2.80
CA LYS A 72 -6.69 -13.52 2.29
C LYS A 72 -6.04 -12.72 1.16
N TYR A 73 -6.87 -12.07 0.34
CA TYR A 73 -6.38 -11.19 -0.72
C TYR A 73 -5.70 -9.94 -0.14
N VAL A 74 -4.63 -9.47 -0.78
CA VAL A 74 -4.09 -8.13 -0.52
C VAL A 74 -3.57 -7.48 -1.79
N GLY A 75 -4.17 -6.34 -2.13
CA GLY A 75 -3.70 -5.45 -3.18
C GLY A 75 -3.49 -4.03 -2.64
N ILE A 76 -2.90 -3.17 -3.47
CA ILE A 76 -2.76 -1.73 -3.21
C ILE A 76 -3.23 -0.92 -4.41
N CYS A 77 -3.91 0.18 -4.11
CA CYS A 77 -4.30 1.21 -5.05
C CYS A 77 -3.87 2.58 -4.50
N GLY A 78 -3.55 3.50 -5.40
CA GLY A 78 -3.05 4.82 -5.05
C GLY A 78 -1.81 5.17 -5.85
N GLN A 79 -1.32 6.39 -5.64
CA GLN A 79 -0.25 6.95 -6.46
C GLN A 79 1.13 6.48 -5.99
N GLY A 80 1.33 6.26 -4.68
CA GLY A 80 2.58 5.77 -4.08
C GLY A 80 3.38 4.75 -4.91
N PRO A 81 2.86 3.56 -5.27
CA PRO A 81 3.63 2.59 -6.06
C PRO A 81 3.88 3.02 -7.51
N SER A 82 3.09 3.95 -8.05
CA SER A 82 3.29 4.54 -9.39
C SER A 82 4.37 5.63 -9.37
N ASP A 83 4.37 6.45 -8.31
CA ASP A 83 5.28 7.58 -8.15
C ASP A 83 6.65 7.15 -7.58
N HIS A 84 6.68 6.00 -6.89
CA HIS A 84 7.85 5.48 -6.19
C HIS A 84 8.11 4.01 -6.55
N LEU A 85 8.98 3.79 -7.55
CA LEU A 85 9.38 2.44 -7.97
C LEU A 85 10.05 1.62 -6.86
N ASP A 86 10.80 2.26 -5.97
CA ASP A 86 11.41 1.63 -4.80
C ASP A 86 10.35 1.15 -3.80
N LEU A 87 9.23 1.89 -3.67
CA LEU A 87 8.08 1.45 -2.89
C LEU A 87 7.40 0.24 -3.54
N ALA A 88 7.17 0.27 -4.86
CA ALA A 88 6.60 -0.87 -5.59
C ALA A 88 7.44 -2.15 -5.44
N GLN A 89 8.77 -2.02 -5.55
CA GLN A 89 9.69 -3.13 -5.32
C GLN A 89 9.61 -3.64 -3.88
N TRP A 90 9.63 -2.74 -2.89
CA TRP A 90 9.53 -3.13 -1.49
C TRP A 90 8.19 -3.81 -1.18
N LEU A 91 7.08 -3.39 -1.78
CA LEU A 91 5.77 -4.03 -1.63
C LEU A 91 5.77 -5.47 -2.18
N MET A 92 6.43 -5.71 -3.31
CA MET A 92 6.65 -7.06 -3.83
C MET A 92 7.46 -7.92 -2.84
N GLU A 93 8.51 -7.36 -2.24
CA GLU A 93 9.31 -8.05 -1.21
C GLU A 93 8.50 -8.36 0.06
N GLN A 94 7.50 -7.53 0.41
CA GLN A 94 6.55 -7.82 1.49
C GLN A 94 5.53 -8.91 1.14
N GLY A 95 5.46 -9.31 -0.13
CA GLY A 95 4.53 -10.33 -0.62
C GLY A 95 3.13 -9.80 -0.93
N ILE A 96 3.01 -8.54 -1.39
CA ILE A 96 1.72 -8.07 -1.91
C ILE A 96 1.31 -8.87 -3.16
N GLN A 97 0.01 -9.12 -3.33
CA GLN A 97 -0.48 -9.98 -4.42
C GLN A 97 -0.84 -9.18 -5.68
N SER A 98 -1.19 -7.90 -5.53
CA SER A 98 -1.55 -7.02 -6.64
C SER A 98 -1.14 -5.57 -6.37
N ILE A 99 -0.65 -4.90 -7.41
CA ILE A 99 -0.34 -3.47 -7.39
C ILE A 99 -1.08 -2.82 -8.56
N SER A 100 -1.96 -1.87 -8.25
CA SER A 100 -2.58 -1.02 -9.27
C SER A 100 -1.68 0.18 -9.54
N LEU A 101 -1.34 0.40 -10.82
CA LEU A 101 -0.44 1.45 -11.26
C LEU A 101 -1.11 2.37 -12.29
N ASN A 102 -0.64 3.61 -12.39
CA ASN A 102 -1.04 4.51 -13.44
C ASN A 102 -0.59 3.97 -14.81
N PRO A 103 -1.43 4.07 -15.87
CA PRO A 103 -1.12 3.52 -17.19
C PRO A 103 0.27 3.88 -17.72
N ASP A 104 0.70 5.12 -17.50
CA ASP A 104 1.98 5.65 -17.99
C ASP A 104 3.20 5.06 -17.28
N THR A 105 3.02 4.54 -16.06
CA THR A 105 4.08 3.96 -15.21
C THR A 105 4.12 2.43 -15.25
N VAL A 106 3.05 1.79 -15.76
CA VAL A 106 2.91 0.32 -15.79
C VAL A 106 4.08 -0.33 -16.52
N LEU A 107 4.46 0.17 -17.70
CA LEU A 107 5.46 -0.47 -18.55
C LEU A 107 6.86 -0.46 -17.89
N GLU A 108 7.28 0.70 -17.37
CA GLU A 108 8.57 0.85 -16.68
C GLU A 108 8.62 -0.04 -15.42
N THR A 109 7.58 0.01 -14.61
CA THR A 109 7.49 -0.78 -13.38
C THR A 109 7.52 -2.28 -13.70
N TRP A 110 6.76 -2.71 -14.70
CA TRP A 110 6.71 -4.12 -15.09
C TRP A 110 8.04 -4.63 -15.67
N LEU A 111 8.75 -3.83 -16.49
CA LEU A 111 10.07 -4.19 -17.01
C LEU A 111 11.10 -4.35 -15.88
N ARG A 112 11.07 -3.47 -14.88
CA ARG A 112 12.03 -3.47 -13.78
C ARG A 112 11.75 -4.59 -12.76
N LEU A 113 10.49 -4.81 -12.43
CA LEU A 113 10.08 -5.90 -11.53
C LEU A 113 10.19 -7.27 -12.21
N GLY A 114 9.79 -7.38 -13.48
CA GLY A 114 9.85 -8.62 -14.26
C GLY A 114 11.27 -9.03 -14.64
N GLY A 115 12.19 -8.07 -14.81
CA GLY A 115 13.61 -8.33 -15.06
C GLY A 115 14.41 -8.81 -13.84
N SER A 116 13.84 -8.69 -12.63
CA SER A 116 14.49 -9.09 -11.37
C SER A 116 14.24 -10.57 -11.01
N GLY A 117 13.62 -11.34 -11.92
CA GLY A 117 13.26 -12.75 -11.75
C GLY A 117 13.97 -13.73 -12.69
N ALA A 118 15.13 -13.35 -13.26
CA ALA A 118 15.98 -14.25 -14.06
C ALA A 118 17.27 -14.62 -13.32
#